data_AF-A0A182FLG1-F1
#
_entry.id   AF-A0A182FLG1-F1
#
_cell.length_a   1.000
_cell.length_b   1.000
_cell.length_c   1.000
_cell.angle_alpha   90.00
_cell.angle_beta   90.00
_cell.angle_gamma   90.00
#
_symmetry.space_group_name_H-M   'P 1'
#
loop_
_entity.id
_entity.type
_entity.pdbx_description
1 polymer ?
#
loop_
_entity_poly.entity_id
_entity_poly.type
_entity_poly.pdbx_seq_one_letter_code
_entity_poly.pdbx_strand_id
1 'polypeptide(L)'
;ISGLVIVGVTLWTVFCKHQYISLLSTTNYAIGTYALLAAGVLAIAGGILGCCGVLHEHRAILLLYTFILLFVFLLEAIVGGLAYLYETQIETELQHSLNTTFMEHYGVSERQTQAIDSMQQTFSCCGAVRFEDWRHSVWLRSRRKDLIRPTEGRLVPDSCCITVTPKCGVRDGPSNIHYTGCIYEMTDDLKYHLILLGAIGLGLSAIEVFGMILSCCLYVKLKNVLD
;
A
#
# COMPACT_ATOMS: atom_id res chain seq x y z
N ILE A 1 2.01 -8.58 21.92
CA ILE A 1 0.71 -9.01 21.36
C ILE A 1 0.57 -8.56 19.91
N SER A 2 0.71 -7.26 19.59
CA SER A 2 0.70 -6.74 18.22
C SER A 2 1.62 -7.52 17.26
N GLY A 3 2.87 -7.79 17.65
CA GLY A 3 3.80 -8.58 16.83
C GLY A 3 3.32 -10.00 16.53
N LEU A 4 2.63 -10.68 17.48
CA LEU A 4 2.05 -12.01 17.25
C LEU A 4 0.92 -11.96 16.22
N VAL A 5 0.09 -10.92 16.26
CA VAL A 5 -0.97 -10.70 15.27
C VAL A 5 -0.36 -10.47 13.89
N ILE A 6 0.66 -9.62 13.78
CA ILE A 6 1.35 -9.34 12.51
C ILE A 6 1.96 -10.61 11.93
N VAL A 7 2.70 -11.38 12.74
CA VAL A 7 3.28 -12.65 12.30
C VAL A 7 2.16 -13.63 11.90
N GLY A 8 1.10 -13.75 12.68
CA GLY A 8 -0.04 -14.63 12.38
C GLY A 8 -0.70 -14.30 11.04
N VAL A 9 -1.00 -13.02 10.78
CA VAL A 9 -1.54 -12.55 9.50
C VAL A 9 -0.56 -12.82 8.36
N THR A 10 0.73 -12.57 8.56
CA THR A 10 1.74 -12.76 7.52
C THR A 10 1.97 -14.24 7.18
N LEU A 11 1.93 -15.13 8.18
CA LEU A 11 1.99 -16.56 7.93
C LEU A 11 0.72 -17.04 7.24
N TRP A 12 -0.46 -16.55 7.65
CA TRP A 12 -1.71 -16.86 6.97
C TRP A 12 -1.68 -16.46 5.50
N THR A 13 -1.18 -15.26 5.17
CA THR A 13 -1.06 -14.82 3.77
C THR A 13 -0.09 -15.70 2.99
N VAL A 14 1.07 -16.03 3.56
CA VAL A 14 2.07 -16.89 2.89
C VAL A 14 1.54 -18.31 2.66
N PHE A 15 0.89 -18.92 3.66
CA PHE A 15 0.44 -20.31 3.57
C PHE A 15 -0.87 -20.46 2.79
N CYS A 16 -1.90 -19.68 3.09
CA CYS A 16 -3.21 -19.85 2.45
C CYS A 16 -3.29 -19.26 1.05
N LYS A 17 -2.41 -18.31 0.70
CA LYS A 17 -2.36 -17.72 -0.65
C LYS A 17 -1.14 -18.19 -1.45
N HIS A 18 -0.45 -19.25 -1.04
CA HIS A 18 0.75 -19.75 -1.72
C HIS A 18 0.58 -19.95 -3.24
N GLN A 19 -0.57 -20.49 -3.68
CA GLN A 19 -0.90 -20.67 -5.12
C GLN A 19 -1.16 -19.35 -5.88
N TYR A 20 -1.49 -18.27 -5.19
CA TYR A 20 -1.65 -16.94 -5.78
C TYR A 20 -0.34 -16.15 -5.74
N ILE A 21 0.53 -16.37 -4.74
CA ILE A 21 1.83 -15.71 -4.61
C ILE A 21 2.72 -16.03 -5.81
N SER A 22 2.67 -17.25 -6.34
CA SER A 22 3.39 -17.67 -7.55
C SER A 22 2.80 -17.12 -8.86
N LEU A 23 1.54 -16.68 -8.87
CA LEU A 23 0.88 -16.04 -10.02
C LEU A 23 0.89 -14.50 -9.96
N LEU A 24 0.95 -13.95 -8.76
CA LEU A 24 1.00 -12.52 -8.45
C LEU A 24 2.42 -12.02 -8.19
N SER A 25 3.47 -12.84 -8.36
CA SER A 25 4.87 -12.57 -8.00
C SER A 25 5.50 -11.43 -8.81
N THR A 26 5.01 -10.21 -8.62
CA THR A 26 5.85 -9.03 -8.73
C THR A 26 6.79 -9.08 -7.53
N THR A 27 8.09 -8.99 -7.76
CA THR A 27 9.16 -8.98 -6.74
C THR A 27 8.80 -8.11 -5.52
N ASN A 28 8.10 -6.99 -5.77
CA ASN A 28 7.65 -6.04 -4.74
C ASN A 28 6.69 -6.65 -3.71
N TYR A 29 5.76 -7.53 -4.12
CA TYR A 29 4.81 -8.16 -3.20
C TYR A 29 5.51 -9.14 -2.24
N ALA A 30 6.49 -9.89 -2.75
CA ALA A 30 7.30 -10.79 -1.95
C ALA A 30 8.16 -10.00 -0.94
N ILE A 31 8.83 -8.94 -1.38
CA ILE A 31 9.62 -8.06 -0.51
C ILE A 31 8.76 -7.50 0.62
N GLY A 32 7.58 -6.96 0.31
CA GLY A 32 6.68 -6.39 1.32
C GLY A 32 6.20 -7.43 2.34
N THR A 33 5.87 -8.64 1.90
CA THR A 33 5.42 -9.72 2.78
C THR A 33 6.52 -10.17 3.74
N TYR A 34 7.75 -10.36 3.25
CA TYR A 34 8.88 -10.73 4.10
C TYR A 34 9.32 -9.59 5.03
N ALA A 35 9.22 -8.33 4.59
CA ALA A 35 9.46 -7.17 5.44
C ALA A 35 8.47 -7.11 6.60
N LEU A 36 7.18 -7.37 6.35
CA LEU A 36 6.14 -7.41 7.39
C LEU A 36 6.39 -8.55 8.39
N LEU A 37 6.84 -9.71 7.92
CA LEU A 37 7.23 -10.83 8.78
C LEU A 37 8.40 -10.43 9.69
N ALA A 38 9.44 -9.84 9.13
CA ALA A 38 10.61 -9.38 9.88
C ALA A 38 10.22 -8.33 10.94
N ALA A 39 9.40 -7.36 10.58
CA ALA A 39 8.88 -6.36 11.51
C ALA A 39 8.09 -7.00 12.67
N GLY A 40 7.23 -7.99 12.37
CA GLY A 40 6.48 -8.73 13.39
C GLY A 40 7.38 -9.49 14.38
N VAL A 41 8.42 -10.16 13.88
CA VAL A 41 9.41 -10.86 14.72
C VAL A 41 10.19 -9.89 15.59
N LEU A 42 10.66 -8.78 15.01
CA LEU A 42 11.37 -7.72 15.75
C LEU A 42 10.48 -7.12 16.85
N ALA A 43 9.20 -6.89 16.58
CA ALA A 43 8.25 -6.40 17.57
C ALA A 43 8.04 -7.39 18.75
N ILE A 44 8.01 -8.70 18.47
CA ILE A 44 7.95 -9.73 19.52
C ILE A 44 9.23 -9.73 20.35
N ALA A 45 10.39 -9.75 19.69
CA ALA A 45 11.70 -9.74 20.36
C ALA A 45 11.87 -8.49 21.23
N GLY A 46 11.57 -7.31 20.69
CA GLY A 46 11.60 -6.05 21.43
C GLY A 46 10.66 -6.04 22.63
N GLY A 47 9.45 -6.61 22.48
CA GLY A 47 8.50 -6.75 23.58
C GLY A 47 8.98 -7.69 24.69
N ILE A 48 9.60 -8.82 24.34
CA ILE A 48 10.19 -9.75 25.32
C ILE A 48 11.36 -9.07 26.04
N LEU A 49 12.26 -8.40 25.31
CA LEU A 49 13.40 -7.70 25.89
C LEU A 49 12.96 -6.57 26.84
N GLY A 50 11.95 -5.78 26.44
CA GLY A 50 11.38 -4.74 27.30
C GLY A 50 10.77 -5.31 28.57
N CYS A 51 9.95 -6.37 28.44
CA CYS A 51 9.31 -7.02 29.59
C CYS A 51 10.34 -7.65 30.54
N CYS A 52 11.29 -8.43 30.00
CA CYS A 52 12.36 -9.05 30.78
C CYS A 52 13.27 -8.00 31.44
N GLY A 53 13.58 -6.90 30.76
CA GLY A 53 14.39 -5.81 31.28
C GLY A 53 13.77 -5.12 32.49
N VAL A 54 12.45 -4.92 32.47
CA VAL A 54 11.70 -4.37 33.61
C VAL A 54 11.58 -5.40 34.73
N LEU A 55 11.23 -6.66 34.43
CA LEU A 55 11.01 -7.69 35.45
C LEU A 55 12.27 -8.13 36.18
N HIS A 56 13.40 -8.24 35.47
CA HIS A 56 14.66 -8.71 36.06
C HIS A 56 15.53 -7.55 36.57
N GLU A 57 15.09 -6.30 36.38
CA GLU A 57 15.81 -5.09 36.82
C GLU A 57 17.29 -5.06 36.38
N HIS A 58 17.60 -5.72 35.25
CA HIS A 58 18.97 -5.92 34.79
C HIS A 58 19.43 -4.77 33.90
N ARG A 59 20.36 -3.95 34.41
CA ARG A 59 20.86 -2.73 33.76
C ARG A 59 21.28 -2.93 32.30
N ALA A 60 21.95 -4.03 31.97
CA ALA A 60 22.42 -4.28 30.59
C ALA A 60 21.27 -4.57 29.61
N ILE A 61 20.17 -5.20 30.07
CA ILE A 61 19.00 -5.50 29.22
C ILE A 61 18.23 -4.21 28.93
N LEU A 62 18.08 -3.33 29.94
CA LEU A 62 17.47 -2.01 29.76
C LEU A 62 18.27 -1.14 28.78
N LEU A 63 19.60 -1.17 28.89
CA LEU A 63 20.49 -0.46 27.97
C LEU A 63 20.36 -1.00 26.54
N LEU A 64 20.37 -2.33 26.36
CA LEU A 64 20.14 -2.96 25.06
C LEU A 64 18.78 -2.57 24.47
N TYR A 65 17.72 -2.58 25.28
CA TYR A 65 16.37 -2.17 24.88
C TYR A 65 16.35 -0.72 24.38
N THR A 66 16.97 0.22 25.11
CA THR A 66 17.06 1.62 24.69
C THR A 66 17.82 1.78 23.37
N PHE A 67 18.92 1.05 23.17
CA PHE A 67 19.66 1.10 21.90
C PHE A 67 18.85 0.54 20.72
N ILE A 68 18.07 -0.52 20.94
CA ILE A 68 17.16 -1.05 19.92
C ILE A 68 16.09 -0.02 19.56
N LEU A 69 15.45 0.61 20.54
CA LEU A 69 14.45 1.67 20.28
C LEU A 69 15.06 2.85 19.52
N LEU A 70 16.26 3.30 19.90
CA LEU A 70 16.95 4.38 19.19
C LEU A 70 17.22 4.01 17.73
N PHE A 71 17.66 2.77 17.48
CA PHE A 71 17.91 2.29 16.13
C PHE A 71 16.63 2.26 15.29
N VAL A 72 15.51 1.77 15.85
CA VAL A 72 14.22 1.76 15.15
C VAL A 72 13.74 3.18 14.86
N PHE A 73 13.83 4.08 15.83
CA PHE A 73 13.47 5.50 15.64
C PHE A 73 14.26 6.15 14.50
N LEU A 74 15.57 5.90 14.41
CA LEU A 74 16.39 6.41 13.32
C LEU A 74 15.97 5.83 11.96
N LEU A 75 15.62 4.54 11.90
CA LEU A 75 15.10 3.93 10.68
C LEU A 75 13.75 4.54 10.29
N GLU A 76 12.84 4.75 11.24
CA GLU A 76 11.55 5.39 11.00
C GLU A 76 11.73 6.82 10.47
N ALA A 77 12.64 7.59 11.06
CA ALA A 77 12.96 8.94 10.61
C ALA A 77 13.54 8.96 9.18
N ILE A 78 14.40 7.98 8.83
CA ILE A 78 14.92 7.84 7.46
C ILE A 78 13.80 7.50 6.49
N VAL A 79 12.95 6.52 6.82
CA VAL A 79 11.82 6.10 5.97
C VAL A 79 10.84 7.26 5.76
N GLY A 80 10.46 7.95 6.84
CA GLY A 80 9.59 9.12 6.77
C GLY A 80 10.20 10.27 5.97
N GLY A 81 11.51 10.52 6.14
CA GLY A 81 12.24 11.52 5.37
C GLY A 81 12.31 11.19 3.88
N LEU A 82 12.58 9.93 3.52
CA LEU A 82 12.55 9.48 2.12
C LEU A 82 11.14 9.57 1.53
N ALA A 83 10.11 9.17 2.28
CA ALA A 83 8.73 9.27 1.83
C ALA A 83 8.34 10.72 1.50
N TYR A 84 8.75 11.68 2.34
CA TYR A 84 8.54 13.11 2.09
C TYR A 84 9.32 13.61 0.87
N LEU A 85 10.60 13.24 0.74
CA LEU A 85 11.42 13.68 -0.40
C LEU A 85 10.91 13.15 -1.75
N TYR A 86 10.35 11.94 -1.78
CA TYR A 86 9.89 11.29 -3.00
C TYR A 86 8.38 11.39 -3.25
N GLU A 87 7.63 12.14 -2.43
CA GLU A 87 6.17 12.26 -2.55
C GLU A 87 5.73 12.69 -3.96
N THR A 88 6.37 13.72 -4.51
CA THR A 88 6.02 14.26 -5.84
C THR A 88 6.40 13.31 -6.98
N GLN A 89 7.50 12.56 -6.85
CA GLN A 89 7.91 11.58 -7.84
C GLN A 89 6.95 10.38 -7.85
N ILE A 90 6.47 9.96 -6.68
CA ILE A 90 5.51 8.85 -6.58
C ILE A 90 4.20 9.20 -7.29
N GLU A 91 3.71 10.43 -7.13
CA GLU A 91 2.49 10.90 -7.80
C GLU A 91 2.66 10.88 -9.34
N THR A 92 3.76 11.41 -9.88
CA THR A 92 3.96 11.46 -11.33
C THR A 92 4.17 10.09 -11.97
N GLU A 93 4.95 9.22 -11.33
CA GLU A 93 5.16 7.82 -11.78
C GLU A 93 3.85 7.04 -11.77
N LEU A 94 3.02 7.22 -10.73
CA LEU A 94 1.71 6.60 -10.65
C LEU A 94 0.81 7.05 -11.80
N GLN A 95 0.71 8.36 -12.03
CA GLN A 95 -0.09 8.92 -13.12
C GLN A 95 0.35 8.39 -14.49
N HIS A 96 1.67 8.36 -14.72
CA HIS A 96 2.22 7.86 -15.97
C HIS A 96 1.94 6.35 -16.15
N SER A 97 2.19 5.55 -15.12
CA SER A 97 1.96 4.11 -15.13
C SER A 97 0.48 3.77 -15.35
N LEU A 98 -0.43 4.46 -14.67
CA LEU A 98 -1.87 4.29 -14.85
C LEU A 98 -2.29 4.66 -16.28
N ASN A 99 -1.86 5.82 -16.78
CA ASN A 99 -2.19 6.24 -18.13
C ASN A 99 -1.73 5.19 -19.17
N THR A 100 -0.48 4.75 -19.10
CA THR A 100 0.04 3.69 -19.99
C THR A 100 -0.78 2.39 -19.87
N THR A 101 -1.17 2.00 -18.66
CA THR A 101 -1.99 0.80 -18.42
C THR A 101 -3.37 0.89 -19.07
N PHE A 102 -4.06 2.01 -18.93
CA PHE A 102 -5.35 2.26 -19.58
C PHE A 102 -5.22 2.27 -21.11
N MET A 103 -4.17 2.92 -21.62
CA MET A 103 -4.01 3.18 -23.04
C MET A 103 -3.50 1.98 -23.82
N GLU A 104 -2.61 1.18 -23.25
CA GLU A 104 -1.91 0.12 -23.99
C GLU A 104 -2.35 -1.30 -23.64
N HIS A 105 -2.85 -1.53 -22.42
CA HIS A 105 -3.03 -2.88 -21.91
C HIS A 105 -4.48 -3.30 -21.65
N TYR A 106 -5.41 -2.35 -21.62
CA TYR A 106 -6.83 -2.67 -21.53
C TYR A 106 -7.29 -3.50 -22.75
N GLY A 107 -8.00 -4.60 -22.50
CA GLY A 107 -8.43 -5.56 -23.51
C GLY A 107 -7.32 -6.43 -24.10
N VAL A 108 -6.06 -6.22 -23.72
CA VAL A 108 -4.89 -7.03 -24.13
C VAL A 108 -4.48 -7.98 -23.01
N SER A 109 -4.42 -7.50 -21.78
CA SER A 109 -4.10 -8.30 -20.59
C SER A 109 -5.36 -8.49 -19.75
N GLU A 110 -5.76 -9.73 -19.48
CA GLU A 110 -6.94 -10.03 -18.69
C GLU A 110 -6.84 -9.45 -17.27
N ARG A 111 -5.70 -9.63 -16.60
CA ARG A 111 -5.47 -9.13 -15.24
C ARG A 111 -5.57 -7.60 -15.17
N GLN A 112 -4.96 -6.88 -16.11
CA GLN A 112 -4.99 -5.42 -16.11
C GLN A 112 -6.36 -4.88 -16.52
N THR A 113 -7.03 -5.56 -17.44
CA THR A 113 -8.42 -5.25 -17.82
C THR A 113 -9.36 -5.38 -16.63
N GLN A 114 -9.28 -6.48 -15.87
CA GLN A 114 -10.07 -6.68 -14.66
C GLN A 114 -9.75 -5.64 -13.58
N ALA A 115 -8.48 -5.27 -13.43
CA ALA A 115 -8.07 -4.22 -12.49
C ALA A 115 -8.65 -2.86 -12.87
N ILE A 116 -8.60 -2.49 -14.16
CA ILE A 116 -9.21 -1.26 -14.68
C ILE A 116 -10.73 -1.28 -14.48
N ASP A 117 -11.41 -2.38 -14.83
CA ASP A 117 -12.86 -2.49 -14.65
C ASP A 117 -13.26 -2.31 -13.19
N SER A 118 -12.51 -2.95 -12.29
CA SER A 118 -12.75 -2.87 -10.85
C SER A 118 -12.49 -1.45 -10.34
N MET A 119 -11.43 -0.79 -10.82
CA MET A 119 -11.11 0.59 -10.47
C MET A 119 -12.21 1.55 -10.90
N GLN A 120 -12.69 1.43 -12.15
CA GLN A 120 -13.77 2.28 -12.67
C GLN A 120 -15.07 2.17 -11.88
N GLN A 121 -15.42 0.95 -11.45
CA GLN A 121 -16.58 0.70 -10.62
C GLN A 121 -16.39 1.16 -9.18
N THR A 122 -15.22 0.89 -8.58
CA THR A 122 -14.94 1.22 -7.18
C THR A 122 -14.86 2.73 -6.97
N PHE A 123 -14.19 3.43 -7.88
CA PHE A 123 -13.97 4.88 -7.80
C PHE A 123 -14.97 5.69 -8.61
N SER A 124 -15.96 5.06 -9.25
CA SER A 124 -16.97 5.77 -10.05
C SER A 124 -16.34 6.73 -11.08
N CYS A 125 -15.38 6.21 -11.85
CA CYS A 125 -14.54 6.97 -12.78
C CYS A 125 -14.49 6.29 -14.16
N CYS A 126 -14.05 7.02 -15.19
CA CYS A 126 -13.88 6.49 -16.54
C CYS A 126 -12.66 7.08 -17.25
N GLY A 127 -11.87 6.20 -17.87
CA GLY A 127 -10.58 6.54 -18.47
C GLY A 127 -9.50 6.90 -17.44
N ALA A 128 -8.30 7.22 -17.91
CA ALA A 128 -7.19 7.55 -17.04
C ALA A 128 -7.36 8.96 -16.47
N VAL A 129 -7.40 9.95 -17.34
CA VAL A 129 -7.64 11.38 -17.04
C VAL A 129 -9.09 11.76 -17.34
N ARG A 130 -9.70 11.16 -18.36
CA ARG A 130 -11.09 11.40 -18.77
C ARG A 130 -11.64 10.27 -19.64
N PHE A 131 -12.95 10.20 -19.80
CA PHE A 131 -13.58 9.14 -20.59
C PHE A 131 -13.15 9.14 -22.07
N GLU A 132 -12.78 10.29 -22.65
CA GLU A 132 -12.33 10.37 -24.03
C GLU A 132 -10.98 9.70 -24.29
N ASP A 133 -10.21 9.37 -23.25
CA ASP A 133 -8.94 8.65 -23.37
C ASP A 133 -9.13 7.32 -24.11
N TRP A 134 -10.30 6.70 -23.96
CA TRP A 134 -10.68 5.49 -24.69
C TRP A 134 -10.59 5.67 -26.20
N ARG A 135 -10.83 6.87 -26.74
CA ARG A 135 -10.69 7.16 -28.19
C ARG A 135 -9.27 7.02 -28.70
N HIS A 136 -8.30 7.14 -27.80
CA HIS A 136 -6.89 7.09 -28.11
C HIS A 136 -6.24 5.76 -27.70
N SER A 137 -6.95 4.92 -26.94
CA SER A 137 -6.43 3.65 -26.45
C SER A 137 -6.26 2.62 -27.57
N VAL A 138 -5.33 1.68 -27.36
CA VAL A 138 -5.10 0.53 -28.22
C VAL A 138 -6.38 -0.30 -28.38
N TRP A 139 -7.20 -0.40 -27.33
CA TRP A 139 -8.44 -1.16 -27.32
C TRP A 139 -9.48 -0.64 -28.32
N LEU A 140 -9.66 0.69 -28.41
CA LEU A 140 -10.63 1.27 -29.34
C LEU A 140 -10.04 1.53 -30.73
N ARG A 141 -8.77 1.95 -30.82
CA ARG A 141 -8.10 2.24 -32.10
C ARG A 141 -7.66 1.01 -32.86
N SER A 142 -7.26 -0.07 -32.18
CA SER A 142 -6.83 -1.26 -32.90
C SER A 142 -8.02 -1.98 -33.50
N ARG A 143 -7.96 -2.25 -34.81
CA ARG A 143 -8.71 -3.38 -35.41
C ARG A 143 -8.03 -4.72 -35.12
N ARG A 144 -7.48 -4.88 -33.91
CA ARG A 144 -6.77 -6.09 -33.50
C ARG A 144 -7.81 -7.17 -33.21
N LYS A 145 -7.70 -8.29 -33.93
CA LYS A 145 -8.58 -9.45 -33.75
C LYS A 145 -8.20 -10.31 -32.54
N ASP A 146 -7.07 -10.01 -31.91
CA ASP A 146 -6.45 -10.70 -30.77
C ASP A 146 -6.77 -10.07 -29.41
N LEU A 147 -7.65 -9.06 -29.35
CA LEU A 147 -8.12 -8.51 -28.07
C LEU A 147 -8.93 -9.56 -27.30
N ILE A 148 -8.61 -9.73 -26.01
CA ILE A 148 -9.36 -10.58 -25.08
C ILE A 148 -10.77 -10.01 -24.87
N ARG A 149 -10.90 -8.67 -24.89
CA ARG A 149 -12.20 -7.99 -24.83
C ARG A 149 -12.47 -7.21 -26.11
N PRO A 150 -13.35 -7.70 -27.00
CA PRO A 150 -13.70 -6.96 -28.20
C PRO A 150 -14.53 -5.72 -27.87
N THR A 151 -14.37 -4.67 -28.66
CA THR A 151 -15.09 -3.41 -28.48
C THR A 151 -16.61 -3.57 -28.65
N GLU A 152 -17.04 -4.34 -29.66
CA GLU A 152 -18.47 -4.56 -29.99
C GLU A 152 -19.28 -3.26 -30.19
N GLY A 153 -18.66 -2.21 -30.73
CA GLY A 153 -19.30 -0.90 -30.95
C GLY A 153 -19.39 -0.01 -29.71
N ARG A 154 -18.80 -0.43 -28.58
CA ARG A 154 -18.66 0.40 -27.38
C ARG A 154 -17.66 1.54 -27.59
N LEU A 155 -17.97 2.72 -27.09
CA LEU A 155 -17.07 3.89 -27.06
C LEU A 155 -16.19 3.87 -25.80
N VAL A 156 -16.71 3.29 -24.72
CA VAL A 156 -16.02 3.10 -23.44
C VAL A 156 -16.32 1.70 -22.89
N PRO A 157 -15.52 1.16 -21.96
CA PRO A 157 -15.86 -0.06 -21.22
C PRO A 157 -17.22 0.01 -20.53
N ASP A 158 -17.91 -1.13 -20.41
CA ASP A 158 -19.19 -1.18 -19.66
C ASP A 158 -18.98 -0.90 -18.16
N SER A 159 -17.76 -1.09 -17.65
CA SER A 159 -17.32 -0.70 -16.31
C SER A 159 -17.24 0.81 -16.09
N CYS A 160 -17.31 1.65 -17.14
CA CYS A 160 -17.49 3.10 -16.99
C CYS A 160 -18.94 3.51 -16.69
N CYS A 161 -19.91 2.60 -16.88
CA CYS A 161 -21.31 2.94 -16.78
C CYS A 161 -21.76 3.04 -15.32
N ILE A 162 -22.63 4.00 -15.04
CA ILE A 162 -23.27 4.19 -13.73
C ILE A 162 -24.10 2.95 -13.37
N THR A 163 -24.81 2.40 -14.35
CA THR A 163 -25.47 1.10 -14.22
C THR A 163 -24.83 0.14 -15.21
N VAL A 164 -24.11 -0.86 -14.69
CA VAL A 164 -23.41 -1.83 -15.51
C VAL A 164 -24.42 -2.80 -16.13
N THR A 165 -24.70 -2.60 -17.40
CA THR A 165 -25.45 -3.55 -18.23
C THR A 165 -24.63 -3.92 -19.46
N PRO A 166 -24.79 -5.12 -20.02
CA PRO A 166 -24.09 -5.49 -21.24
C PRO A 166 -24.27 -4.44 -22.34
N LYS A 167 -23.18 -3.95 -22.92
CA LYS A 167 -23.16 -2.94 -23.99
C LYS A 167 -23.68 -1.55 -23.61
N CYS A 168 -23.72 -1.20 -22.32
CA CYS A 168 -24.04 0.18 -21.91
C CYS A 168 -23.02 1.20 -22.46
N GLY A 169 -21.76 0.80 -22.65
CA GLY A 169 -20.68 1.67 -23.12
C GLY A 169 -20.77 2.09 -24.58
N VAL A 170 -21.82 1.69 -25.31
CA VAL A 170 -22.12 2.18 -26.69
C VAL A 170 -22.47 3.67 -26.69
N ARG A 171 -22.93 4.22 -25.55
CA ARG A 171 -23.29 5.63 -25.41
C ARG A 171 -22.48 6.27 -24.29
N ASP A 172 -21.76 7.35 -24.59
CA ASP A 172 -20.90 8.10 -23.67
C ASP A 172 -21.60 9.34 -23.10
N GLY A 173 -22.90 9.26 -22.82
CA GLY A 173 -23.70 10.37 -22.29
C GLY A 173 -23.56 10.59 -20.77
N PRO A 174 -23.84 11.81 -20.25
CA PRO A 174 -23.56 12.19 -18.87
C PRO A 174 -24.43 11.49 -17.84
N SER A 175 -25.60 10.98 -18.23
CA SER A 175 -26.48 10.17 -17.37
C SER A 175 -26.18 8.68 -17.44
N ASN A 176 -25.19 8.26 -18.21
CA ASN A 176 -24.89 6.83 -18.46
C ASN A 176 -23.52 6.42 -17.95
N ILE A 177 -22.52 7.31 -18.00
CA ILE A 177 -21.14 7.02 -17.63
C ILE A 177 -20.57 8.05 -16.66
N HIS A 178 -19.53 7.66 -15.94
CA HIS A 178 -18.73 8.59 -15.15
C HIS A 178 -17.78 9.39 -16.06
N TYR A 179 -17.63 10.70 -15.80
CA TYR A 179 -16.79 11.59 -16.63
C TYR A 179 -15.43 11.88 -15.99
N THR A 180 -15.31 11.66 -14.67
CA THR A 180 -14.07 11.87 -13.93
C THR A 180 -13.05 10.79 -14.28
N GLY A 181 -11.79 11.20 -14.49
CA GLY A 181 -10.69 10.26 -14.70
C GLY A 181 -10.28 9.53 -13.43
N CYS A 182 -9.94 8.25 -13.57
CA CYS A 182 -9.57 7.41 -12.43
C CYS A 182 -8.26 7.81 -11.74
N ILE A 183 -7.38 8.54 -12.43
CA ILE A 183 -6.14 9.06 -11.84
C ILE A 183 -6.44 9.99 -10.66
N TYR A 184 -7.46 10.84 -10.77
CA TYR A 184 -7.77 11.81 -9.72
C TYR A 184 -8.31 11.12 -8.46
N GLU A 185 -9.30 10.25 -8.63
CA GLU A 185 -9.90 9.50 -7.53
C GLU A 185 -8.88 8.58 -6.85
N MET A 186 -8.06 7.86 -7.63
CA MET A 186 -7.05 6.97 -7.07
C MET A 186 -5.92 7.75 -6.36
N THR A 187 -5.54 8.92 -6.87
CA THR A 187 -4.52 9.76 -6.23
C THR A 187 -5.05 10.36 -4.94
N ASP A 188 -6.31 10.76 -4.88
CA ASP A 188 -6.94 11.26 -3.65
C ASP A 188 -7.05 10.17 -2.57
N ASP A 189 -7.51 8.98 -2.96
CA ASP A 189 -7.57 7.80 -2.08
C ASP A 189 -6.18 7.42 -1.55
N LEU A 190 -5.17 7.42 -2.42
CA LEU A 190 -3.79 7.16 -2.02
C LEU A 190 -3.26 8.23 -1.05
N LYS A 191 -3.53 9.52 -1.31
CA LYS A 191 -3.13 10.63 -0.42
C LYS A 191 -3.76 10.48 0.97
N TYR A 192 -5.04 10.13 1.03
CA TYR A 192 -5.72 9.88 2.30
C TYR A 192 -5.04 8.75 3.09
N HIS A 193 -4.74 7.63 2.43
CA HIS A 193 -4.04 6.51 3.06
C HIS A 193 -2.61 6.86 3.47
N LEU A 194 -1.88 7.65 2.70
CA LEU A 194 -0.54 8.13 3.06
C LEU A 194 -0.57 9.04 4.30
N ILE A 195 -1.55 9.94 4.41
CA ILE A 195 -1.75 10.77 5.59
C ILE A 195 -2.00 9.90 6.83
N LEU A 196 -2.85 8.88 6.71
CA LEU A 196 -3.13 7.95 7.80
C LEU A 196 -1.86 7.20 8.24
N LEU A 197 -1.07 6.70 7.28
CA LEU A 197 0.20 6.02 7.56
C LEU A 197 1.20 6.97 8.25
N GLY A 198 1.28 8.22 7.79
CA GLY A 198 2.10 9.26 8.42
C GLY A 198 1.69 9.54 9.87
N ALA A 199 0.38 9.62 10.14
CA ALA A 199 -0.13 9.81 11.49
C ALA A 199 0.19 8.61 12.41
N ILE A 200 0.08 7.38 11.89
CA ILE A 200 0.46 6.17 12.64
C ILE A 200 1.96 6.18 12.95
N GLY A 201 2.81 6.48 11.96
CA GLY A 201 4.26 6.57 12.16
C GLY A 201 4.66 7.61 13.20
N LEU A 202 4.09 8.82 13.12
CA LEU A 202 4.35 9.85 14.14
C LEU A 202 3.94 9.39 15.55
N GLY A 203 2.83 8.65 15.67
CA GLY A 203 2.40 8.05 16.93
C GLY A 203 3.39 6.99 17.45
N LEU A 204 3.91 6.14 16.56
CA LEU A 204 4.93 5.14 16.90
C LEU A 204 6.22 5.80 17.38
N SER A 205 6.73 6.79 16.64
CA SER A 205 7.89 7.59 17.04
C SER A 205 7.74 8.20 18.43
N ALA A 206 6.55 8.74 18.76
CA ALA A 206 6.30 9.30 20.09
C ALA A 206 6.36 8.21 21.18
N ILE A 207 5.75 7.05 20.96
CA ILE A 207 5.76 5.92 21.89
C ILE A 207 7.19 5.43 22.13
N GLU A 208 8.02 5.36 21.09
CA GLU A 208 9.43 4.96 21.21
C GLU A 208 10.23 5.93 22.08
N VAL A 209 10.04 7.24 21.89
CA VAL A 209 10.67 8.27 22.71
C VAL A 209 10.26 8.14 24.17
N PHE A 210 8.98 7.92 24.45
CA PHE A 210 8.53 7.65 25.82
C PHE A 210 9.15 6.38 26.39
N GLY A 211 9.25 5.31 25.60
CA GLY A 211 9.91 4.06 25.98
C GLY A 211 11.38 4.27 26.35
N MET A 212 12.11 5.07 25.55
CA MET A 212 13.50 5.42 25.84
C MET A 212 13.63 6.24 27.13
N ILE A 213 12.78 7.25 27.35
CA ILE A 213 12.80 8.07 28.57
C ILE A 213 12.56 7.18 29.80
N LEU A 214 11.52 6.35 29.78
CA LEU A 214 11.18 5.45 30.89
C LEU A 214 12.30 4.44 31.17
N SER A 215 12.88 3.85 30.12
CA SER A 215 14.01 2.92 30.25
C SER A 215 15.23 3.61 30.89
N CYS A 216 15.56 4.83 30.44
CA CYS A 216 16.65 5.63 31.02
C CYS A 216 16.39 6.00 32.48
N CYS A 217 15.18 6.43 32.83
CA CYS A 217 14.80 6.72 34.21
C CYS A 217 14.94 5.48 35.11
N LEU A 218 14.48 4.32 34.64
CA LEU A 218 14.61 3.06 35.37
C LEU A 218 16.08 2.65 35.52
N TYR A 219 16.87 2.79 34.46
CA TYR A 219 18.32 2.53 34.50
C TYR A 219 19.03 3.39 35.54
N VAL A 220 18.76 4.70 35.59
CA VAL A 220 19.37 5.61 36.59
C VAL A 220 18.92 5.25 38.01
N LYS A 221 17.65 4.92 38.20
CA LYS A 221 17.15 4.47 39.51
C LYS A 221 17.86 3.20 39.99
N LEU A 222 18.01 2.21 39.11
CA LEU A 222 18.74 0.98 39.38
C LEU A 222 20.24 1.23 39.61
N LYS A 223 20.80 2.25 38.95
CA LYS A 223 22.17 2.70 39.19
C LYS A 223 22.35 3.15 40.64
N ASN A 224 21.50 4.06 41.09
CA ASN A 224 21.59 4.67 42.42
C ASN A 224 21.27 3.73 43.59
N VAL A 225 20.59 2.60 43.35
CA VAL A 225 20.25 1.62 44.42
C VAL A 225 21.37 0.61 44.67
N LEU A 226 22.15 0.28 43.63
CA LEU A 226 23.17 -0.77 43.70
C LEU A 226 24.61 -0.22 43.90
N ASP A 227 24.83 1.07 43.60
CA ASP A 227 26.11 1.79 43.79
C ASP A 227 26.06 2.63 45.07
#